data_AF-A0A160MXE1-F1
#
_entry.id   AF-A0A160MXE1-F1
#
_cell.length_a   1.000
_cell.length_b   1.000
_cell.length_c   1.000
_cell.angle_alpha   90.00
_cell.angle_beta   90.00
_cell.angle_gamma   90.00
#
_symmetry.space_group_name_H-M   'P 1'
#
loop_
_entity.id
_entity.type
_entity.pdbx_description
1 polymer ?
#
loop_
_entity_poly.entity_id
_entity_poly.type
_entity_poly.pdbx_seq_one_letter_code
_entity_poly.pdbx_strand_id
1 'polypeptide(L)'
;MVELEVQILALEREGLLLDIGRIVAANGFVLHRHRLVDDRNGVLLSLLVRGHRRSRRALDAALGKLERVVSFTIEPADGEDMRPHFAAARQFDYVPPPPPAPPPVPGKRSLTGPPMPPPPRVPNAEAMAFFDRAPERTVPAEAIEPLPVPDIDADPPWAAWPAEMTRIPSAREVREEAALASPAPAPAPVPAAAPMSDAATPLDADPVAVERLMRALPGAYPAMLPLVRAMEQAVVPGARVATLELAGVHVGRWIAARQGTRGLPLSPDEALARRGLPALGELLEAKLQGGQVHLGASPLCGKTDHSGCTFFAGLLQGAMEPMTGDGSAHVIGLCCRALGADECVLMVVD
;
A
#
# COMPACT_ATOMS: atom_id res chain seq x y z
N MET A 1 -6.10 1.36 -37.28
CA MET A 1 -6.75 0.57 -36.22
C MET A 1 -5.75 0.37 -35.09
N VAL A 2 -6.23 0.17 -33.86
CA VAL A 2 -5.38 -0.12 -32.69
C VAL A 2 -5.89 -1.37 -32.00
N GLU A 3 -4.96 -2.11 -31.42
CA GLU A 3 -5.25 -3.22 -30.51
C GLU A 3 -5.04 -2.74 -29.09
N LEU A 4 -6.01 -3.02 -28.25
CA LEU A 4 -6.04 -2.62 -26.85
C LEU A 4 -6.24 -3.88 -26.01
N GLU A 5 -5.53 -3.92 -24.89
CA GLU A 5 -5.83 -4.83 -23.80
C GLU A 5 -6.63 -4.06 -22.75
N VAL A 6 -7.83 -4.57 -22.47
CA VAL A 6 -8.73 -4.04 -21.46
C VAL A 6 -8.76 -5.05 -20.32
N GLN A 7 -8.33 -4.65 -19.13
CA GLN A 7 -8.37 -5.49 -17.94
C GLN A 7 -9.39 -4.90 -16.98
N ILE A 8 -10.26 -5.72 -16.41
CA ILE A 8 -11.43 -5.32 -15.62
C ILE A 8 -11.53 -6.19 -14.37
N LEU A 9 -11.60 -5.56 -13.21
CA LEU A 9 -11.99 -6.15 -11.94
C LEU A 9 -13.49 -5.89 -11.71
N ALA A 10 -14.23 -6.92 -11.31
CA ALA A 10 -15.63 -6.83 -10.89
C ALA A 10 -15.85 -7.67 -9.62
N LEU A 11 -16.86 -7.35 -8.81
CA LEU A 11 -17.20 -8.19 -7.64
C LEU A 11 -17.88 -9.50 -8.05
N GLU A 12 -18.68 -9.45 -9.12
CA GLU A 12 -19.56 -10.55 -9.52
C GLU A 12 -19.25 -11.04 -10.93
N ARG A 13 -19.26 -12.36 -11.11
CA ARG A 13 -18.99 -13.00 -12.40
C ARG A 13 -20.19 -12.96 -13.35
N GLU A 14 -21.39 -13.05 -12.80
CA GLU A 14 -22.61 -13.32 -13.57
C GLU A 14 -22.87 -12.19 -14.57
N GLY A 15 -23.09 -12.52 -15.84
CA GLY A 15 -23.35 -11.52 -16.89
C GLY A 15 -22.19 -10.59 -17.28
N LEU A 16 -21.06 -10.59 -16.55
CA LEU A 16 -19.94 -9.65 -16.76
C LEU A 16 -19.43 -9.65 -18.21
N LEU A 17 -19.11 -10.83 -18.74
CA LEU A 17 -18.59 -10.95 -20.10
C LEU A 17 -19.58 -10.43 -21.16
N LEU A 18 -20.89 -10.63 -20.94
CA LEU A 18 -21.93 -10.20 -21.88
C LEU A 18 -22.11 -8.69 -21.87
N ASP A 19 -22.16 -8.09 -20.68
CA ASP A 19 -22.34 -6.64 -20.52
C ASP A 19 -21.13 -5.88 -21.08
N ILE A 20 -19.93 -6.30 -20.69
CA ILE A 20 -18.69 -5.71 -21.19
C ILE A 20 -18.55 -5.95 -22.70
N GLY A 21 -18.84 -7.16 -23.17
CA GLY A 21 -18.80 -7.48 -24.60
C GLY A 21 -19.73 -6.59 -25.43
N ARG A 22 -20.94 -6.30 -24.92
CA ARG A 22 -21.90 -5.39 -25.55
C ARG A 22 -21.34 -3.97 -25.65
N ILE A 23 -20.67 -3.49 -24.60
CA ILE A 23 -20.12 -2.13 -24.55
C ILE A 23 -18.91 -1.98 -25.46
N VAL A 24 -18.03 -2.98 -25.48
CA VAL A 24 -16.91 -3.05 -26.44
C VAL A 24 -17.43 -2.97 -27.87
N ALA A 25 -18.44 -3.79 -28.21
CA ALA A 25 -19.05 -3.80 -29.54
C ALA A 25 -19.73 -2.46 -29.87
N ALA A 26 -20.50 -1.88 -28.95
CA ALA A 26 -21.20 -0.62 -29.13
C ALA A 26 -20.24 0.57 -29.36
N ASN A 27 -19.01 0.49 -28.85
CA ASN A 27 -17.96 1.48 -29.06
C ASN A 27 -17.08 1.21 -30.30
N GLY A 28 -17.48 0.25 -31.15
CA GLY A 28 -16.81 -0.04 -32.41
C GLY A 28 -15.50 -0.83 -32.27
N PHE A 29 -15.39 -1.62 -31.20
CA PHE A 29 -14.30 -2.56 -31.01
C PHE A 29 -14.78 -3.99 -31.26
N VAL A 30 -13.93 -4.79 -31.90
CA VAL A 30 -14.12 -6.23 -32.10
C VAL A 30 -13.32 -6.97 -31.03
N LEU A 31 -13.97 -7.88 -30.32
CA LEU A 31 -13.32 -8.74 -29.35
C LEU A 31 -12.57 -9.86 -30.07
N HIS A 32 -11.26 -10.00 -29.81
CA HIS A 32 -10.43 -11.08 -30.34
C HIS A 32 -10.26 -12.22 -29.35
N ARG A 33 -9.96 -11.88 -28.10
CA ARG A 33 -9.67 -12.87 -27.05
C ARG A 33 -10.15 -12.33 -25.71
N HIS A 34 -10.55 -13.23 -24.83
CA HIS A 34 -10.86 -12.90 -23.45
C HIS A 34 -10.29 -13.96 -22.51
N ARG A 35 -10.03 -13.57 -21.27
CA ARG A 35 -9.69 -14.45 -20.17
C ARG A 35 -10.45 -13.96 -18.94
N LEU A 36 -11.19 -14.87 -18.32
CA LEU A 36 -11.96 -14.63 -17.11
C LEU A 36 -11.39 -15.53 -16.01
N VAL A 37 -11.00 -14.95 -14.88
CA VAL A 37 -10.36 -15.65 -13.76
C VAL A 37 -11.02 -15.18 -12.46
N ASP A 38 -11.36 -16.14 -11.60
CA ASP A 38 -11.81 -15.84 -10.24
C ASP A 38 -10.57 -15.61 -9.35
N ASP A 39 -10.56 -14.52 -8.59
CA ASP A 39 -9.46 -14.07 -7.71
C ASP A 39 -10.00 -13.78 -6.30
N ARG A 40 -9.11 -13.63 -5.32
CA ARG A 40 -9.50 -13.27 -3.94
C ARG A 40 -10.22 -11.93 -3.88
N ASN A 41 -9.90 -11.02 -4.80
CA ASN A 41 -10.46 -9.67 -4.85
C ASN A 41 -11.75 -9.59 -5.70
N GLY A 42 -12.23 -10.69 -6.28
CA GLY A 42 -13.40 -10.74 -7.14
C GLY A 42 -13.12 -11.47 -8.45
N VAL A 43 -13.61 -10.93 -9.57
CA VAL A 43 -13.54 -11.55 -10.89
C VAL A 43 -12.72 -10.66 -11.81
N LEU A 44 -11.69 -11.26 -12.40
CA LEU A 44 -10.73 -10.62 -13.29
C LEU A 44 -11.06 -10.96 -14.74
N LEU A 45 -11.34 -9.95 -15.55
CA LEU A 45 -11.64 -10.08 -16.97
C LEU A 45 -10.58 -9.31 -17.79
N SER A 46 -9.74 -10.05 -18.51
CA SER A 46 -8.86 -9.50 -19.56
C SER A 46 -9.52 -9.66 -20.93
N LEU A 47 -9.48 -8.63 -21.76
CA LEU A 47 -10.01 -8.61 -23.13
C LEU A 47 -8.95 -8.03 -24.07
N LEU A 48 -8.68 -8.71 -25.19
CA LEU A 48 -7.97 -8.14 -26.32
C LEU A 48 -8.98 -7.70 -27.37
N VAL A 49 -9.01 -6.40 -27.65
CA VAL A 49 -9.99 -5.77 -28.53
C VAL A 49 -9.31 -4.94 -29.61
N ARG A 50 -9.86 -4.92 -30.82
CA ARG A 50 -9.35 -4.15 -31.95
C ARG A 50 -10.39 -3.18 -32.46
N GLY A 51 -9.99 -1.93 -32.67
CA GLY A 51 -10.92 -0.90 -33.11
C GLY A 51 -10.24 0.39 -33.55
N HIS A 52 -11.01 1.47 -33.56
CA HIS A 52 -10.52 2.78 -33.96
C HIS A 52 -9.91 3.53 -32.77
N ARG A 53 -8.71 4.12 -32.94
CA ARG A 53 -8.00 4.81 -31.85
C ARG A 53 -8.82 5.94 -31.22
N ARG A 54 -9.66 6.60 -32.03
CA ARG A 54 -10.53 7.70 -31.59
C ARG A 54 -11.63 7.21 -30.64
N SER A 55 -12.06 5.96 -30.76
CA SER A 55 -13.11 5.37 -29.91
C SER A 55 -12.63 4.98 -28.51
N ARG A 56 -11.30 4.99 -28.25
CA ARG A 56 -10.74 4.64 -26.93
C ARG A 56 -11.33 5.47 -25.79
N ARG A 57 -11.46 6.79 -25.97
CA ARG A 57 -12.02 7.68 -24.94
C ARG A 57 -13.50 7.40 -24.66
N ALA A 58 -14.26 6.99 -25.67
CA ALA A 58 -15.66 6.62 -25.50
C ALA A 58 -15.81 5.29 -24.76
N LEU A 59 -14.95 4.31 -25.08
CA LEU A 59 -14.90 3.04 -24.35
C LEU A 59 -14.53 3.24 -22.88
N ASP A 60 -13.51 4.05 -22.60
CA ASP A 60 -13.08 4.42 -21.25
C ASP A 60 -14.22 5.04 -20.43
N ALA A 61 -14.88 6.05 -21.00
CA ALA A 61 -16.03 6.70 -20.37
C ALA A 61 -17.25 5.78 -20.21
N ALA A 62 -17.42 4.76 -21.05
CA ALA A 62 -18.51 3.80 -20.95
C ALA A 62 -18.24 2.76 -19.85
N LEU A 63 -17.00 2.26 -19.75
CA LEU A 63 -16.59 1.33 -18.70
C LEU A 63 -16.67 1.98 -17.31
N GLY A 64 -16.25 3.24 -17.18
CA GLY A 64 -16.34 3.98 -15.92
C GLY A 64 -17.76 4.33 -15.44
N LYS A 65 -18.80 4.02 -16.22
CA LYS A 65 -20.21 4.21 -15.83
C LYS A 65 -20.89 2.91 -15.36
N LEU A 66 -20.20 1.77 -15.46
CA LEU A 66 -20.78 0.50 -15.08
C LEU A 66 -20.62 0.29 -13.58
N GLU A 67 -21.73 0.23 -12.87
CA GLU A 67 -21.74 -0.01 -11.41
C GLU A 67 -21.06 -1.32 -11.03
N ARG A 68 -21.11 -2.33 -11.91
CA ARG A 68 -20.46 -3.64 -11.68
C ARG A 68 -18.96 -3.65 -11.93
N VAL A 69 -18.42 -2.63 -12.62
CA VAL A 69 -16.98 -2.52 -12.87
C VAL A 69 -16.34 -1.81 -11.70
N VAL A 70 -15.55 -2.57 -10.95
CA VAL A 70 -14.85 -2.12 -9.75
C VAL A 70 -13.56 -1.42 -10.12
N SER A 71 -12.81 -1.94 -11.09
CA SER A 71 -11.64 -1.25 -11.65
C SER A 71 -11.37 -1.69 -13.06
N PHE A 72 -10.75 -0.84 -13.86
CA PHE A 72 -10.32 -1.22 -15.19
C PHE A 72 -9.09 -0.45 -15.65
N THR A 73 -8.30 -1.08 -16.50
CA THR A 73 -7.18 -0.46 -17.19
C THR A 73 -7.31 -0.69 -18.70
N ILE A 74 -7.00 0.32 -19.51
CA ILE A 74 -6.96 0.23 -20.97
C ILE A 74 -5.56 0.58 -21.46
N GLU A 75 -4.83 -0.40 -21.94
CA GLU A 75 -3.47 -0.23 -22.45
C GLU A 75 -3.36 -0.71 -23.91
N PRO A 76 -2.39 -0.22 -24.70
CA PRO A 76 -2.08 -0.80 -26.00
C PRO A 76 -1.70 -2.27 -25.83
N ALA A 77 -2.21 -3.17 -26.67
CA ALA A 77 -1.83 -4.58 -26.62
C ALA A 77 -0.34 -4.76 -26.95
N ASP A 78 0.36 -5.61 -26.19
CA ASP A 78 1.75 -5.97 -26.43
C ASP A 78 1.81 -7.38 -27.04
N GLY A 79 1.48 -7.47 -28.33
CA GLY A 79 1.39 -8.74 -29.06
C GLY A 79 0.09 -9.51 -28.80
N GLU A 80 0.14 -10.83 -29.01
CA GLU A 80 -1.03 -11.73 -28.91
C GLU A 80 -1.24 -12.31 -27.50
N ASP A 81 -0.26 -12.14 -26.62
CA ASP A 81 -0.32 -12.63 -25.25
C ASP A 81 -0.99 -11.59 -24.34
N MET A 82 -1.95 -12.06 -23.54
CA MET A 82 -2.58 -11.21 -22.51
C MET A 82 -1.62 -11.05 -21.34
N ARG A 83 -1.35 -9.81 -20.96
CA ARG A 83 -0.55 -9.49 -19.78
C ARG A 83 -1.18 -10.10 -18.53
N PRO A 84 -0.38 -10.32 -17.47
CA PRO A 84 -0.93 -10.57 -16.14
C PRO A 84 -1.98 -9.52 -15.81
N HIS A 85 -3.11 -9.93 -15.22
CA HIS A 85 -4.15 -8.99 -14.84
C HIS A 85 -3.62 -8.07 -13.73
N PHE A 86 -3.80 -6.76 -13.85
CA PHE A 86 -3.23 -5.76 -12.93
C PHE A 86 -3.63 -6.01 -11.46
N ALA A 87 -4.86 -6.51 -11.27
CA ALA A 87 -5.44 -6.85 -9.97
C ALA A 87 -5.22 -8.29 -9.50
N ALA A 88 -4.51 -9.14 -10.28
CA ALA A 88 -4.30 -10.53 -9.88
C ALA A 88 -3.46 -10.62 -8.61
N ALA A 89 -3.97 -11.34 -7.61
CA ALA A 89 -3.19 -11.68 -6.43
C ALA A 89 -2.11 -12.70 -6.84
N ARG A 90 -0.83 -12.33 -6.72
CA ARG A 90 0.26 -13.29 -7.00
C ARG A 90 0.53 -14.09 -5.72
N GLN A 91 0.36 -15.41 -5.79
CA GLN A 91 0.96 -16.29 -4.80
C GLN A 91 2.47 -16.26 -5.00
N PHE A 92 3.21 -15.82 -3.99
CA PHE A 92 4.66 -15.96 -3.99
C PHE A 92 4.99 -17.43 -3.73
N ASP A 93 5.65 -18.09 -4.69
CA ASP A 93 6.28 -19.40 -4.50
C ASP A 93 7.47 -19.27 -3.54
N TYR A 94 7.17 -19.17 -2.24
CA TYR A 94 8.19 -19.16 -1.20
C TYR A 94 8.71 -20.58 -0.99
N VAL A 95 9.98 -20.80 -1.33
CA VAL A 95 10.75 -21.94 -0.85
C VAL A 95 11.41 -21.50 0.46
N PRO A 96 10.96 -21.99 1.64
CA PRO A 96 11.63 -21.68 2.89
C PRO A 96 13.10 -22.12 2.84
N PRO A 97 14.06 -21.27 3.24
CA PRO A 97 15.41 -21.73 3.48
C PRO A 97 15.36 -22.84 4.54
N PRO A 98 16.19 -23.89 4.41
CA PRO A 98 16.17 -25.01 5.34
C PRO A 98 16.32 -24.50 6.78
N PRO A 99 15.59 -25.07 7.75
CA PRO A 99 15.66 -24.66 9.14
C PRO A 99 17.14 -24.65 9.59
N PRO A 100 17.59 -23.62 10.32
CA PRO A 100 18.95 -23.56 10.81
C PRO A 100 19.23 -24.82 11.64
N ALA A 101 20.35 -25.49 11.33
CA ALA A 101 20.78 -26.65 12.08
C ALA A 101 20.79 -26.33 13.59
N PRO A 102 20.38 -27.28 14.45
CA PRO A 102 20.37 -27.05 15.89
C PRO A 102 21.75 -26.55 16.35
N PRO A 103 21.81 -25.53 17.22
CA PRO A 103 23.08 -24.97 17.65
C PRO A 103 23.95 -26.05 18.28
N PRO A 104 25.26 -26.10 17.98
CA PRO A 104 26.16 -26.99 18.68
C PRO A 104 26.14 -26.66 20.17
N VAL A 105 26.05 -27.73 20.99
CA VAL A 105 26.05 -27.68 22.45
C VAL A 105 27.23 -26.81 22.94
N PRO A 106 27.05 -25.94 23.96
CA PRO A 106 28.07 -24.97 24.36
C PRO A 106 29.33 -25.66 24.90
N GLY A 107 30.36 -25.77 24.05
CA GLY A 107 31.73 -25.98 24.48
C GLY A 107 32.30 -24.65 24.99
N LYS A 108 32.65 -24.59 26.27
CA LYS A 108 33.30 -23.43 26.89
C LYS A 108 34.54 -23.01 26.11
N ARG A 109 34.50 -21.84 25.45
CA ARG A 109 35.70 -21.10 25.05
C ARG A 109 35.51 -19.62 25.29
N SER A 110 36.45 -19.07 26.06
CA SER A 110 36.50 -17.68 26.52
C SER A 110 36.54 -16.68 25.37
N LEU A 111 35.71 -15.64 25.50
CA LEU A 111 35.80 -14.40 24.75
C LEU A 111 37.02 -13.59 25.24
N THR A 112 37.98 -13.33 24.36
CA THR A 112 38.85 -12.15 24.48
C THR A 112 39.04 -11.55 23.10
N GLY A 113 38.27 -10.50 22.83
CA GLY A 113 38.39 -9.64 21.65
C GLY A 113 37.44 -8.46 21.82
N PRO A 114 37.90 -7.21 21.66
CA PRO A 114 37.04 -6.04 21.83
C PRO A 114 35.93 -6.02 20.75
N PRO A 115 34.68 -5.69 21.10
CA PRO A 115 33.59 -5.68 20.15
C PRO A 115 33.77 -4.53 19.15
N MET A 116 33.75 -4.84 17.86
CA MET A 116 33.54 -3.83 16.82
C MET A 116 32.13 -3.24 16.96
N PRO A 117 31.96 -1.92 16.75
CA PRO A 117 30.64 -1.32 16.74
C PRO A 117 29.85 -1.79 15.49
N PRO A 118 28.55 -2.08 15.63
CA PRO A 118 27.70 -2.40 14.49
C PRO A 118 27.53 -1.18 13.57
N PRO A 119 27.33 -1.38 12.26
CA PRO A 119 27.15 -0.29 11.31
C PRO A 119 25.85 0.49 11.59
N PRO A 120 25.81 1.80 11.28
CA PRO A 120 24.66 2.66 11.56
C PRO A 120 23.43 2.21 10.75
N ARG A 121 22.39 1.76 11.46
CA ARG A 121 21.03 1.58 10.93
C ARG A 121 20.20 2.79 11.34
N VAL A 122 20.06 3.78 10.46
CA VAL A 122 19.34 5.03 10.79
C VAL A 122 18.46 5.37 9.59
N PRO A 123 17.25 4.77 9.53
CA PRO A 123 16.04 5.51 9.95
C PRO A 123 14.99 4.69 10.76
N ASN A 124 15.02 3.36 10.75
CA ASN A 124 13.96 2.54 11.37
C ASN A 124 14.14 2.37 12.90
N ALA A 125 15.38 2.41 13.38
CA ALA A 125 15.69 2.26 14.81
C ALA A 125 15.24 3.50 15.63
N GLU A 126 15.31 4.69 15.04
CA GLU A 126 14.82 5.92 15.68
C GLU A 126 13.29 5.95 15.74
N ALA A 127 12.61 5.47 14.69
CA ALA A 127 11.15 5.35 14.69
C ALA A 127 10.65 4.32 15.71
N MET A 128 11.32 3.16 15.82
CA MET A 128 11.03 2.16 16.86
C MET A 128 11.33 2.71 18.26
N ALA A 129 12.48 3.35 18.48
CA ALA A 129 12.83 3.95 19.76
C ALA A 129 11.89 5.10 20.16
N PHE A 130 11.33 5.84 19.19
CA PHE A 130 10.32 6.86 19.43
C PHE A 130 8.97 6.23 19.79
N PHE A 131 8.56 5.18 19.09
CA PHE A 131 7.35 4.41 19.40
C PHE A 131 7.41 3.80 20.81
N ASP A 132 8.55 3.21 21.17
CA ASP A 132 8.79 2.61 22.49
C ASP A 132 8.90 3.65 23.62
N ARG A 133 9.31 4.89 23.31
CA ARG A 133 9.41 5.99 24.29
C ARG A 133 8.11 6.75 24.52
N ALA A 134 7.04 6.47 23.79
CA ALA A 134 5.74 7.13 24.01
C ALA A 134 5.27 6.84 25.45
N PRO A 135 5.22 7.84 26.33
CA PRO A 135 5.10 7.58 27.76
C PRO A 135 3.75 6.93 28.08
N GLU A 136 3.80 5.80 28.79
CA GLU A 136 2.68 5.31 29.59
C GLU A 136 2.59 6.20 30.82
N ARG A 137 1.65 7.15 30.86
CA ARG A 137 1.31 7.85 32.10
C ARG A 137 -0.10 7.49 32.53
N THR A 138 -0.17 6.55 33.46
CA THR A 138 -1.30 6.34 34.36
C THR A 138 -1.24 7.34 35.52
N VAL A 139 -1.73 8.57 35.36
CA VAL A 139 -2.26 9.39 36.49
C VAL A 139 -3.20 10.49 35.95
N PRO A 140 -4.33 10.82 36.62
CA PRO A 140 -5.28 11.83 36.15
C PRO A 140 -4.74 13.26 36.17
N ALA A 141 -5.30 14.09 35.30
CA ALA A 141 -4.96 15.48 35.05
C ALA A 141 -4.99 16.37 36.31
N GLU A 142 -3.91 17.12 36.51
CA GLU A 142 -3.93 18.38 37.26
C GLU A 142 -3.47 19.53 36.34
N ALA A 143 -4.01 20.70 36.63
CA ALA A 143 -4.26 21.83 35.74
C ALA A 143 -3.06 22.33 34.92
N ILE A 144 -3.32 22.65 33.64
CA ILE A 144 -2.42 23.40 32.77
C ILE A 144 -2.57 24.89 33.10
N GLU A 145 -1.52 25.47 33.66
CA GLU A 145 -1.32 26.92 33.70
C GLU A 145 -0.81 27.38 32.32
N PRO A 146 -1.34 28.47 31.72
CA PRO A 146 -0.94 28.85 30.37
C PRO A 146 0.47 29.44 30.35
N LEU A 147 1.36 28.84 29.55
CA LEU A 147 2.70 29.35 29.29
C LEU A 147 2.67 30.62 28.39
N PRO A 148 3.60 31.56 28.59
CA PRO A 148 3.64 32.83 27.87
C PRO A 148 4.16 32.65 26.44
N VAL A 149 3.60 33.44 25.52
CA VAL A 149 3.99 33.48 24.10
C VAL A 149 5.30 34.26 23.95
N PRO A 150 6.38 33.69 23.39
CA PRO A 150 7.57 34.46 23.03
C PRO A 150 7.44 35.06 21.62
N ASP A 151 7.93 36.29 21.51
CA ASP A 151 8.02 37.12 20.30
C ASP A 151 8.86 36.47 19.19
N ILE A 152 8.37 36.52 17.96
CA ILE A 152 9.06 36.06 16.75
C ILE A 152 9.80 37.26 16.15
N ASP A 153 11.07 37.44 16.51
CA ASP A 153 12.00 38.31 15.79
C ASP A 153 13.44 37.80 15.96
N ALA A 154 13.72 36.60 15.42
CA ALA A 154 15.07 36.11 15.21
C ALA A 154 15.17 35.35 13.87
N ASP A 155 16.11 35.78 13.04
CA ASP A 155 16.40 35.22 11.71
C ASP A 155 16.63 33.69 11.75
N PRO A 156 16.11 32.93 10.77
CA PRO A 156 16.22 31.48 10.74
C PRO A 156 17.66 31.01 10.38
N PRO A 157 18.24 30.03 11.10
CA PRO A 157 19.66 29.69 11.03
C PRO A 157 19.99 28.64 9.95
N TRP A 158 19.53 28.83 8.70
CA TRP A 158 19.87 27.91 7.59
C TRP A 158 20.95 28.44 6.63
N ALA A 159 21.58 29.57 6.95
CA ALA A 159 22.76 30.07 6.23
C ALA A 159 24.08 29.43 6.75
N ALA A 160 24.20 28.11 6.68
CA ALA A 160 25.49 27.39 6.71
C ALA A 160 25.28 25.87 6.51
N TRP A 161 25.18 25.42 5.26
CA TRP A 161 25.46 24.03 4.91
C TRP A 161 26.52 24.00 3.80
N PRO A 162 27.63 23.25 3.96
CA PRO A 162 28.72 23.27 2.98
C PRO A 162 28.38 22.50 1.69
N ALA A 163 28.81 23.08 0.57
CA ALA A 163 28.83 22.47 -0.75
C ALA A 163 30.02 21.51 -0.87
N GLU A 164 29.78 20.20 -0.84
CA GLU A 164 30.64 19.18 -1.47
C GLU A 164 29.93 17.81 -1.42
N MET A 165 29.17 17.47 -2.47
CA MET A 165 28.96 16.07 -2.91
C MET A 165 28.12 16.06 -4.19
N THR A 166 28.79 16.38 -5.29
CA THR A 166 28.29 16.07 -6.65
C THR A 166 29.33 15.18 -7.33
N ARG A 167 29.16 13.86 -7.21
CA ARG A 167 29.73 12.89 -8.14
C ARG A 167 28.73 11.77 -8.37
N ILE A 168 28.14 11.77 -9.55
CA ILE A 168 27.37 10.65 -10.10
C ILE A 168 28.38 9.75 -10.82
N PRO A 169 28.60 8.49 -10.39
CA PRO A 169 29.45 7.57 -11.15
C PRO A 169 28.76 7.18 -12.46
N SER A 170 29.53 7.08 -13.55
CA SER A 170 29.00 6.81 -14.89
C SER A 170 28.83 5.31 -15.15
N ALA A 171 27.85 4.96 -15.98
CA ALA A 171 27.40 3.59 -16.29
C ALA A 171 28.43 2.66 -16.96
N ARG A 172 29.71 3.04 -17.04
CA ARG A 172 30.77 2.24 -17.66
C ARG A 172 31.58 1.42 -16.65
N GLU A 173 31.55 1.77 -15.36
CA GLU A 173 32.32 1.10 -14.30
C GLU A 173 31.59 -0.11 -13.69
N VAL A 174 30.28 -0.28 -13.94
CA VAL A 174 29.49 -1.43 -13.44
C VAL A 174 29.64 -2.68 -14.33
N ARG A 175 30.26 -2.56 -15.52
CA ARG A 175 30.29 -3.64 -16.52
C ARG A 175 31.53 -4.54 -16.47
N GLU A 176 32.56 -4.20 -15.70
CA GLU A 176 33.82 -4.96 -15.64
C GLU A 176 33.94 -5.97 -14.48
N GLU A 177 33.00 -5.98 -13.53
CA GLU A 177 33.03 -6.90 -12.36
C GLU A 177 32.02 -8.05 -12.44
N ALA A 178 31.41 -8.26 -13.61
CA ALA A 178 30.48 -9.36 -13.88
C ALA A 178 31.11 -10.53 -14.68
N ALA A 179 32.44 -10.50 -14.90
CA ALA A 179 33.15 -11.48 -15.70
C ALA A 179 34.15 -12.27 -14.85
N LEU A 180 33.67 -13.09 -13.91
CA LEU A 180 34.39 -14.25 -13.34
C LEU A 180 33.46 -15.05 -12.40
N ALA A 181 32.61 -15.92 -12.98
CA ALA A 181 31.97 -17.00 -12.24
C ALA A 181 31.85 -18.23 -13.15
N SER A 182 32.46 -19.34 -12.74
CA SER A 182 32.40 -20.64 -13.41
C SER A 182 31.05 -21.35 -13.18
N PRO A 183 30.64 -22.31 -14.04
CA PRO A 183 29.30 -22.89 -14.02
C PRO A 183 29.14 -23.99 -12.94
N ALA A 184 27.91 -24.09 -12.41
CA ALA A 184 27.47 -25.07 -11.41
C ALA A 184 27.09 -26.44 -12.03
N PRO A 185 27.14 -27.56 -11.27
CA PRO A 185 26.73 -28.88 -11.75
C PRO A 185 25.21 -29.13 -11.60
N ALA A 186 24.70 -30.05 -12.42
CA ALA A 186 23.28 -30.38 -12.62
C ALA A 186 22.57 -31.04 -11.40
N PRO A 187 21.23 -30.93 -11.28
CA PRO A 187 20.49 -31.39 -10.10
C PRO A 187 20.06 -32.86 -10.21
N ALA A 188 20.02 -33.54 -9.05
CA ALA A 188 19.39 -34.85 -8.84
C ALA A 188 17.93 -34.68 -8.35
N PRO A 189 17.05 -35.69 -8.50
CA PRO A 189 15.61 -35.52 -8.31
C PRO A 189 15.21 -35.52 -6.82
N VAL A 190 14.27 -34.64 -6.46
CA VAL A 190 13.74 -34.49 -5.09
C VAL A 190 12.44 -35.30 -4.95
N PRO A 191 12.26 -36.10 -3.88
CA PRO A 191 11.00 -36.80 -3.60
C PRO A 191 9.90 -35.85 -3.10
N ALA A 192 8.65 -36.22 -3.39
CA ALA A 192 7.43 -35.45 -3.13
C ALA A 192 7.29 -34.95 -1.69
N ALA A 193 7.04 -33.65 -1.54
CA ALA A 193 6.81 -32.99 -0.26
C ALA A 193 5.36 -33.20 0.23
N ALA A 194 5.25 -33.44 1.53
CA ALA A 194 4.01 -33.44 2.32
C ALA A 194 3.42 -32.00 2.43
N PRO A 195 2.14 -31.84 2.83
CA PRO A 195 1.40 -30.59 2.66
C PRO A 195 1.87 -29.49 3.63
N MET A 196 1.82 -28.26 3.11
CA MET A 196 2.30 -27.00 3.66
C MET A 196 1.55 -26.54 4.91
N SER A 197 2.26 -25.88 5.84
CA SER A 197 1.73 -25.33 7.10
C SER A 197 1.68 -23.79 7.14
N ASP A 198 0.59 -23.30 7.76
CA ASP A 198 0.35 -22.05 8.49
C ASP A 198 0.23 -20.72 7.73
N ALA A 199 -0.95 -20.48 7.14
CA ALA A 199 -1.51 -19.13 7.12
C ALA A 199 -1.89 -18.75 8.57
N ALA A 200 -1.24 -17.73 9.14
CA ALA A 200 -1.56 -17.26 10.48
C ALA A 200 -3.05 -16.91 10.58
N THR A 201 -3.73 -17.46 11.59
CA THR A 201 -5.15 -17.18 11.85
C THR A 201 -5.37 -15.68 12.02
N PRO A 202 -6.37 -15.08 11.34
CA PRO A 202 -6.73 -13.68 11.57
C PRO A 202 -7.05 -13.43 13.04
N LEU A 203 -6.49 -12.36 13.60
CA LEU A 203 -6.74 -11.90 14.96
C LEU A 203 -7.32 -10.48 14.92
N ASP A 204 -8.01 -10.10 16.00
CA ASP A 204 -8.52 -8.74 16.18
C ASP A 204 -7.39 -7.70 16.23
N ALA A 205 -7.74 -6.44 16.00
CA ALA A 205 -6.80 -5.32 16.10
C ALA A 205 -6.19 -5.20 17.50
N ASP A 206 -4.94 -4.72 17.57
CA ASP A 206 -4.28 -4.33 18.82
C ASP A 206 -4.55 -2.84 19.12
N PRO A 207 -5.54 -2.50 19.98
CA PRO A 207 -5.88 -1.11 20.26
C PRO A 207 -4.77 -0.38 21.01
N VAL A 208 -3.95 -1.09 21.79
CA VAL A 208 -2.86 -0.48 22.57
C VAL A 208 -1.77 0.05 21.63
N ALA A 209 -1.45 -0.70 20.58
CA ALA A 209 -0.54 -0.26 19.53
C ALA A 209 -1.07 1.00 18.81
N VAL A 210 -2.36 1.04 18.49
CA VAL A 210 -3.01 2.22 17.87
C VAL A 210 -2.97 3.44 18.80
N GLU A 211 -3.27 3.27 20.09
CA GLU A 211 -3.21 4.36 21.06
C GLU A 211 -1.81 4.95 21.22
N ARG A 212 -0.77 4.11 21.18
CA ARG A 212 0.64 4.58 21.18
C ARG A 212 0.96 5.37 19.92
N LEU A 213 0.54 4.89 18.74
CA LEU A 213 0.67 5.63 17.48
C LEU A 213 -0.01 7.01 17.57
N MET A 214 -1.26 7.06 18.05
CA MET A 214 -2.03 8.31 18.12
C MET A 214 -1.42 9.34 19.09
N ARG A 215 -0.80 8.89 20.18
CA ARG A 215 -0.05 9.78 21.10
C ARG A 215 1.18 10.40 20.45
N ALA A 216 1.86 9.64 19.60
CA ALA A 216 3.07 10.05 18.91
C ALA A 216 2.80 10.87 17.62
N LEU A 217 1.58 10.79 17.07
CA LEU A 217 1.18 11.40 15.81
C LEU A 217 1.43 12.91 15.70
N PRO A 218 1.13 13.78 16.70
CA PRO A 218 1.28 15.23 16.55
C PRO A 218 2.72 15.68 16.29
N GLY A 219 3.71 14.96 16.81
CA GLY A 219 5.13 15.26 16.60
C GLY A 219 5.74 14.64 15.34
N ALA A 220 5.05 13.68 14.73
CA ALA A 220 5.51 12.96 13.55
C ALA A 220 4.79 13.39 12.26
N TYR A 221 3.68 14.12 12.35
CA TYR A 221 2.89 14.51 11.19
C TYR A 221 3.57 15.63 10.37
N PRO A 222 3.56 15.58 9.02
CA PRO A 222 2.97 14.56 8.14
C PRO A 222 3.88 13.35 7.88
N ALA A 223 5.14 13.37 8.32
CA ALA A 223 6.12 12.30 8.14
C ALA A 223 5.91 11.07 9.06
N MET A 224 4.65 10.63 9.24
CA MET A 224 4.27 9.59 10.21
C MET A 224 4.35 8.14 9.67
N LEU A 225 4.55 7.94 8.36
CA LEU A 225 4.59 6.59 7.77
C LEU A 225 5.69 5.66 8.35
N PRO A 226 6.89 6.15 8.73
CA PRO A 226 7.85 5.33 9.47
C PRO A 226 7.33 4.85 10.83
N LEU A 227 6.54 5.67 11.54
CA LEU A 227 5.94 5.33 12.82
C LEU A 227 4.86 4.25 12.66
N VAL A 228 4.05 4.33 11.61
CA VAL A 228 3.05 3.31 11.27
C VAL A 228 3.72 1.98 10.91
N ARG A 229 4.83 2.00 10.17
CA ARG A 229 5.63 0.79 9.92
C ARG A 229 6.21 0.19 11.19
N ALA A 230 6.70 1.02 12.12
CA ALA A 230 7.20 0.54 13.41
C ALA A 230 6.09 -0.14 14.22
N MET A 231 4.89 0.45 14.24
CA MET A 231 3.70 -0.15 14.86
C MET A 231 3.35 -1.51 14.22
N GLU A 232 3.27 -1.59 12.88
CA GLU A 232 3.00 -2.87 12.17
C GLU A 232 4.00 -3.96 12.57
N GLN A 233 5.28 -3.61 12.67
CA GLN A 233 6.36 -4.54 13.03
C GLN A 233 6.28 -5.01 14.49
N ALA A 234 5.74 -4.18 15.39
CA ALA A 234 5.56 -4.52 16.80
C ALA A 234 4.34 -5.41 17.06
N VAL A 235 3.35 -5.39 16.16
CA VAL A 235 2.11 -6.15 16.28
C VAL A 235 2.29 -7.59 15.78
N VAL A 236 1.62 -8.53 16.46
CA VAL A 236 1.65 -9.95 16.08
C VAL A 236 1.09 -10.16 14.66
N PRO A 237 1.65 -11.07 13.83
CA PRO A 237 1.29 -11.18 12.41
C PRO A 237 -0.20 -11.29 12.12
N GLY A 238 -0.96 -12.08 12.89
CA GLY A 238 -2.40 -12.26 12.71
C GLY A 238 -3.24 -10.99 12.94
N ALA A 239 -2.74 -10.02 13.71
CA ALA A 239 -3.46 -8.79 14.06
C ALA A 239 -3.06 -7.59 13.19
N ARG A 240 -2.00 -7.69 12.37
CA ARG A 240 -1.41 -6.52 11.69
C ARG A 240 -2.38 -5.83 10.73
N VAL A 241 -3.15 -6.60 9.94
CA VAL A 241 -4.13 -6.06 8.98
C VAL A 241 -5.20 -5.24 9.70
N ALA A 242 -5.86 -5.83 10.70
CA ALA A 242 -6.91 -5.18 11.48
C ALA A 242 -6.38 -3.96 12.27
N THR A 243 -5.16 -4.06 12.79
CA THR A 243 -4.52 -2.97 13.53
C THR A 243 -4.17 -1.79 12.61
N LEU A 244 -3.67 -2.06 11.40
CA LEU A 244 -3.36 -1.01 10.42
C LEU A 244 -4.61 -0.32 9.91
N GLU A 245 -5.69 -1.05 9.67
CA GLU A 245 -6.98 -0.48 9.29
C GLU A 245 -7.52 0.44 10.39
N LEU A 246 -7.54 -0.02 11.64
CA LEU A 246 -7.97 0.77 12.78
C LEU A 246 -7.09 2.02 12.99
N ALA A 247 -5.77 1.87 12.89
CA ALA A 247 -4.82 2.98 12.92
C ALA A 247 -5.12 4.01 11.82
N GLY A 248 -5.39 3.54 10.60
CA GLY A 248 -5.81 4.37 9.48
C GLY A 248 -7.01 5.22 9.85
N VAL A 249 -8.10 4.60 10.32
CA VAL A 249 -9.33 5.30 10.72
C VAL A 249 -9.06 6.38 11.76
N HIS A 250 -8.28 6.07 12.80
CA HIS A 250 -7.97 7.03 13.86
C HIS A 250 -7.12 8.22 13.34
N VAL A 251 -6.12 7.95 12.49
CA VAL A 251 -5.31 8.99 11.86
C VAL A 251 -6.17 9.87 10.94
N GLY A 252 -7.02 9.26 10.11
CA GLY A 252 -7.94 9.97 9.22
C GLY A 252 -8.87 10.92 9.97
N ARG A 253 -9.49 10.43 11.06
CA ARG A 253 -10.33 11.25 11.94
C ARG A 253 -9.56 12.42 12.56
N TRP A 254 -8.33 12.18 13.00
CA TRP A 254 -7.48 13.22 13.59
C TRP A 254 -7.12 14.30 12.56
N ILE A 255 -6.78 13.92 11.33
CA ILE A 255 -6.55 14.87 10.23
C ILE A 255 -7.84 15.67 9.96
N ALA A 256 -8.99 14.99 9.91
CA ALA A 256 -10.27 15.64 9.64
C ALA A 256 -10.65 16.66 10.73
N ALA A 257 -10.43 16.33 12.00
CA ALA A 257 -10.73 17.22 13.13
C ALA A 257 -10.01 18.57 13.03
N ARG A 258 -8.78 18.60 12.49
CA ARG A 258 -7.99 19.83 12.34
C ARG A 258 -8.57 20.83 11.37
N GLN A 259 -9.31 20.38 10.36
CA GLN A 259 -9.85 21.25 9.32
C GLN A 259 -11.33 21.61 9.58
N GLY A 260 -11.91 21.08 10.68
CA GLY A 260 -13.30 21.32 11.11
C GLY A 260 -14.34 20.69 10.18
N THR A 261 -15.58 20.58 10.64
CA THR A 261 -16.73 20.16 9.81
C THR A 261 -17.72 21.31 9.69
N ARG A 262 -17.97 21.76 8.47
CA ARG A 262 -19.04 22.74 8.19
C ARG A 262 -19.81 22.31 6.96
N GLY A 263 -21.12 22.23 7.08
CA GLY A 263 -22.03 21.94 5.99
C GLY A 263 -22.96 20.76 6.27
N LEU A 264 -23.83 20.51 5.29
CA LEU A 264 -24.67 19.32 5.26
C LEU A 264 -23.81 18.08 4.95
N PRO A 265 -24.29 16.87 5.30
CA PRO A 265 -23.70 15.63 4.84
C PRO A 265 -23.55 15.63 3.31
N LEU A 266 -22.43 15.09 2.84
CA LEU A 266 -22.07 14.99 1.43
C LEU A 266 -22.19 13.55 0.96
N SER A 267 -22.27 13.36 -0.36
CA SER A 267 -22.12 12.03 -0.92
C SER A 267 -20.69 11.50 -0.68
N PRO A 268 -20.48 10.17 -0.70
CA PRO A 268 -19.16 9.59 -0.51
C PRO A 268 -18.10 10.09 -1.52
N ASP A 269 -18.48 10.28 -2.79
CA ASP A 269 -17.61 10.90 -3.81
C ASP A 269 -17.23 12.35 -3.47
N GLU A 270 -18.19 13.15 -2.99
CA GLU A 270 -17.94 14.53 -2.60
C GLU A 270 -17.08 14.62 -1.34
N ALA A 271 -17.31 13.74 -0.37
CA ALA A 271 -16.47 13.61 0.84
C ALA A 271 -15.06 13.15 0.48
N LEU A 272 -14.91 12.21 -0.43
CA LEU A 272 -13.61 11.75 -0.95
C LEU A 272 -12.86 12.92 -1.60
N ALA A 273 -13.49 13.63 -2.52
CA ALA A 273 -12.86 14.74 -3.23
C ALA A 273 -12.49 15.91 -2.31
N ARG A 274 -13.37 16.27 -1.36
CA ARG A 274 -13.17 17.41 -0.47
C ARG A 274 -12.25 17.13 0.70
N ARG A 275 -12.15 15.89 1.15
CA ARG A 275 -11.47 15.54 2.40
C ARG A 275 -10.55 14.35 2.32
N GLY A 276 -11.02 13.24 1.75
CA GLY A 276 -10.23 12.02 1.66
C GLY A 276 -8.96 12.21 0.84
N LEU A 277 -9.08 12.69 -0.39
CA LEU A 277 -7.95 12.87 -1.31
C LEU A 277 -6.94 13.92 -0.79
N PRO A 278 -7.35 15.10 -0.26
CA PRO A 278 -6.43 16.01 0.40
C PRO A 278 -5.68 15.40 1.59
N ALA A 279 -6.40 14.69 2.49
CA ALA A 279 -5.78 14.05 3.66
C ALA A 279 -4.72 13.01 3.26
N LEU A 280 -5.01 12.24 2.21
CA LEU A 280 -4.08 11.25 1.66
C LEU A 280 -2.89 11.91 0.96
N GLY A 281 -3.13 13.02 0.24
CA GLY A 281 -2.12 13.80 -0.46
C GLY A 281 -1.08 14.46 0.45
N GLU A 282 -1.39 14.66 1.73
CA GLU A 282 -0.42 15.13 2.74
C GLU A 282 0.62 14.04 3.11
N LEU A 283 0.32 12.76 2.83
CA LEU A 283 1.16 11.62 3.24
C LEU A 283 1.88 10.97 2.06
N LEU A 284 1.23 10.86 0.90
CA LEU A 284 1.78 10.24 -0.30
C LEU A 284 1.10 10.75 -1.57
N GLU A 285 1.71 10.47 -2.71
CA GLU A 285 1.09 10.76 -4.01
C GLU A 285 -0.18 9.93 -4.21
N ALA A 286 -1.33 10.58 -4.40
CA ALA A 286 -2.60 9.93 -4.68
C ALA A 286 -3.32 10.63 -5.83
N LYS A 287 -4.00 9.86 -6.68
CA LYS A 287 -4.76 10.37 -7.84
C LYS A 287 -6.15 9.74 -7.89
N LEU A 288 -7.16 10.55 -8.17
CA LEU A 288 -8.52 10.07 -8.44
C LEU A 288 -8.69 9.82 -9.94
N GLN A 289 -9.04 8.60 -10.32
CA GLN A 289 -9.31 8.19 -11.71
C GLN A 289 -10.54 7.29 -11.74
N GLY A 290 -11.60 7.69 -12.46
CA GLY A 290 -12.80 6.86 -12.60
C GLY A 290 -13.44 6.40 -11.27
N GLY A 291 -13.47 7.26 -10.24
CA GLY A 291 -13.99 6.92 -8.91
C GLY A 291 -13.03 6.11 -8.03
N GLN A 292 -11.83 5.80 -8.52
CA GLN A 292 -10.82 5.04 -7.78
C GLN A 292 -9.65 5.92 -7.36
N VAL A 293 -9.09 5.61 -6.19
CA VAL A 293 -7.92 6.27 -5.64
C VAL A 293 -6.69 5.41 -5.93
N HIS A 294 -5.87 5.91 -6.83
CA HIS A 294 -4.60 5.34 -7.24
C HIS A 294 -3.49 5.88 -6.33
N LEU A 295 -2.87 5.00 -5.54
CA LEU A 295 -1.76 5.36 -4.67
C LEU A 295 -0.44 5.24 -5.43
N GLY A 296 0.45 6.21 -5.23
CA GLY A 296 1.84 6.15 -5.65
C GLY A 296 2.61 5.04 -4.92
N ALA A 297 3.95 5.14 -4.90
CA ALA A 297 4.80 4.15 -4.25
C ALA A 297 4.55 4.11 -2.73
N SER A 298 3.63 3.26 -2.30
CA SER A 298 3.26 3.12 -0.89
C SER A 298 4.42 2.53 -0.10
N PRO A 299 4.83 3.19 1.00
CA PRO A 299 5.85 2.62 1.86
C PRO A 299 5.35 1.35 2.57
N LEU A 300 4.06 1.11 2.71
CA LEU A 300 3.58 -0.10 3.39
C LEU A 300 3.64 -1.35 2.50
N CYS A 301 3.93 -1.19 1.21
CA CYS A 301 3.68 -2.22 0.20
C CYS A 301 4.99 -2.75 -0.46
N GLY A 302 6.14 -2.70 0.23
CA GLY A 302 7.49 -2.85 -0.36
C GLY A 302 8.23 -4.20 -0.28
N LYS A 303 7.80 -5.17 0.55
CA LYS A 303 8.43 -6.52 0.75
C LYS A 303 7.42 -7.58 1.26
N THR A 304 7.85 -8.85 1.31
CA THR A 304 7.04 -10.08 1.39
C THR A 304 6.47 -10.47 2.77
N ASP A 305 6.22 -9.53 3.68
CA ASP A 305 5.56 -9.79 4.98
C ASP A 305 4.83 -8.55 5.48
N HIS A 306 4.05 -7.91 4.60
CA HIS A 306 3.34 -6.67 4.92
C HIS A 306 1.85 -6.80 4.71
N SER A 307 1.12 -6.10 5.56
CA SER A 307 -0.35 -6.13 5.65
C SER A 307 -1.02 -5.30 4.57
N GLY A 308 -0.23 -4.79 3.62
CA GLY A 308 -0.70 -4.05 2.46
C GLY A 308 -1.09 -2.61 2.77
N CYS A 309 -1.95 -2.08 1.92
CA CYS A 309 -2.29 -0.66 1.90
C CYS A 309 -3.63 -0.39 2.64
N THR A 310 -4.07 -1.29 3.53
CA THR A 310 -5.31 -1.18 4.33
C THR A 310 -5.33 0.00 5.29
N PHE A 311 -4.16 0.42 5.78
CA PHE A 311 -4.01 1.68 6.52
C PHE A 311 -4.57 2.88 5.75
N PHE A 312 -4.33 2.96 4.43
CA PHE A 312 -4.81 4.07 3.62
C PHE A 312 -6.31 3.99 3.35
N ALA A 313 -6.87 2.79 3.26
CA ALA A 313 -8.31 2.60 3.20
C ALA A 313 -8.98 3.11 4.47
N GLY A 314 -8.50 2.68 5.65
CA GLY A 314 -8.97 3.17 6.93
C GLY A 314 -8.79 4.69 7.08
N LEU A 315 -7.66 5.23 6.62
CA LEU A 315 -7.41 6.68 6.65
C LEU A 315 -8.43 7.48 5.84
N LEU A 316 -8.72 7.03 4.61
CA LEU A 316 -9.75 7.66 3.80
C LEU A 316 -11.12 7.58 4.49
N GLN A 317 -11.49 6.41 5.03
CA GLN A 317 -12.74 6.23 5.75
C GLN A 317 -12.85 7.20 6.94
N GLY A 318 -11.86 7.22 7.83
CA GLY A 318 -11.87 8.10 9.00
C GLY A 318 -11.80 9.59 8.64
N ALA A 319 -11.16 9.94 7.53
CA ALA A 319 -11.14 11.31 7.05
C ALA A 319 -12.51 11.76 6.53
N MET A 320 -13.22 10.90 5.80
CA MET A 320 -14.51 11.21 5.18
C MET A 320 -15.69 11.16 6.16
N GLU A 321 -15.64 10.29 7.15
CA GLU A 321 -16.73 10.03 8.11
C GLU A 321 -17.40 11.29 8.69
N PRO A 322 -16.67 12.35 9.11
CA PRO A 322 -17.31 13.55 9.64
C PRO A 322 -18.16 14.33 8.62
N MET A 323 -18.10 13.97 7.33
CA MET A 323 -18.83 14.61 6.23
C MET A 323 -19.93 13.73 5.63
N THR A 324 -19.96 12.41 5.87
CA THR A 324 -20.92 11.49 5.22
C THR A 324 -22.20 11.26 6.04
N GLY A 325 -22.29 11.80 7.27
CA GLY A 325 -23.46 11.63 8.12
C GLY A 325 -23.64 10.18 8.58
N ASP A 326 -24.89 9.69 8.62
CA ASP A 326 -25.20 8.29 8.95
C ASP A 326 -24.85 7.31 7.80
N GLY A 327 -24.45 7.82 6.62
CA GLY A 327 -23.93 7.01 5.53
C GLY A 327 -22.49 6.59 5.82
N SER A 328 -22.28 5.30 6.06
CA SER A 328 -20.94 4.74 6.22
C SER A 328 -20.31 4.51 4.86
N ALA A 329 -19.67 5.55 4.30
CA ALA A 329 -18.77 5.36 3.17
C ALA A 329 -17.66 4.38 3.58
N HIS A 330 -17.65 3.20 2.96
CA HIS A 330 -16.62 2.20 3.19
C HIS A 330 -15.54 2.35 2.15
N VAL A 331 -14.29 2.06 2.51
CA VAL A 331 -13.17 2.10 1.57
C VAL A 331 -12.56 0.73 1.52
N ILE A 332 -12.52 0.15 0.33
CA ILE A 332 -11.95 -1.17 0.08
C ILE A 332 -10.67 -1.06 -0.73
N GLY A 333 -9.71 -1.94 -0.43
CA GLY A 333 -8.54 -2.14 -1.26
C GLY A 333 -8.87 -3.04 -2.44
N LEU A 334 -8.72 -2.54 -3.66
CA LEU A 334 -8.96 -3.30 -4.89
C LEU A 334 -7.72 -4.06 -5.33
N CYS A 335 -6.57 -3.40 -5.23
CA CYS A 335 -5.27 -3.95 -5.63
C CYS A 335 -4.21 -3.46 -4.66
N CYS A 336 -3.16 -4.27 -4.45
CA CYS A 336 -2.07 -3.88 -3.60
C CYS A 336 -0.75 -4.49 -4.07
N ARG A 337 0.30 -3.66 -4.19
CA ARG A 337 1.67 -4.11 -4.51
C ARG A 337 2.21 -5.13 -3.50
N ALA A 338 1.79 -5.06 -2.23
CA ALA A 338 2.15 -6.06 -1.22
C ALA A 338 1.59 -7.46 -1.54
N LEU A 339 0.48 -7.51 -2.29
CA LEU A 339 -0.20 -8.73 -2.73
C LEU A 339 0.19 -9.11 -4.18
N GLY A 340 1.23 -8.47 -4.73
CA GLY A 340 1.77 -8.77 -6.06
C GLY A 340 1.13 -8.02 -7.23
N ALA A 341 0.23 -7.06 -6.98
CA ALA A 341 -0.31 -6.18 -8.01
C ALA A 341 0.74 -5.16 -8.49
N ASP A 342 0.56 -4.63 -9.71
CA ASP A 342 1.48 -3.63 -10.27
C ASP A 342 1.19 -2.21 -9.73
N GLU A 343 0.06 -2.01 -9.04
CA GLU A 343 -0.36 -0.75 -8.44
C GLU A 343 -1.19 -0.99 -7.16
N CYS A 344 -1.31 0.04 -6.31
CA CYS A 344 -2.22 0.05 -5.17
C CYS A 344 -3.43 0.93 -5.48
N VAL A 345 -4.62 0.33 -5.50
CA VAL A 345 -5.87 1.02 -5.86
C VAL A 345 -6.89 0.80 -4.75
N LEU A 346 -7.52 1.89 -4.33
CA LEU A 346 -8.62 1.90 -3.36
C LEU A 346 -9.90 2.41 -4.04
N MET A 347 -11.05 1.98 -3.53
CA MET A 347 -12.36 2.45 -3.97
C MET A 347 -13.24 2.76 -2.77
N VAL A 348 -14.03 3.83 -2.90
CA VAL A 348 -15.11 4.14 -1.96
C VAL A 348 -16.36 3.42 -2.43
N VAL A 349 -17.02 2.73 -1.51
CA VAL A 349 -18.29 2.03 -1.73
C VAL A 349 -19.32 2.54 -0.73
N ASP A 350 -20.56 2.65 -1.19
CA ASP A 350 -21.72 3.10 -0.42
C ASP A 350 -22.38 1.95 0.36
#